data_AF-A0A357MQ02-F1
#
_entry.id   AF-A0A357MQ02-F1
#
_cell.length_a   1.000
_cell.length_b   1.000
_cell.length_c   1.000
_cell.angle_alpha   90.00
_cell.angle_beta   90.00
_cell.angle_gamma   90.00
#
_symmetry.space_group_name_H-M   'P 1'
#
loop_
_entity.id
_entity.type
_entity.pdbx_description
1 polymer ?
#
loop_
_entity_poly.entity_id
_entity_poly.type
_entity_poly.pdbx_seq_one_letter_code
_entity_poly.pdbx_strand_id
1 'polypeptide(L)'
;CPNIIFTGWIDKLKLLSLLKMCTVGVANSSHSGQRRDCVMSVSNKVAEYFSAGLPVITNLPITSELGKKISENRCGFCYRENDGNSLIRIIEELKNNHQLLEA
;
A
#
# COMPACT_ATOMS: atom_id res chain seq x y z
N CYS A 1 -10.88 -18.30 -8.89
CA CYS A 1 -9.86 -17.24 -8.77
C CYS A 1 -8.58 -17.81 -8.15
N PRO A 2 -7.59 -18.26 -8.93
CA PRO A 2 -6.35 -18.83 -8.37
C PRO A 2 -5.41 -17.78 -7.75
N ASN A 3 -5.61 -16.49 -8.03
CA ASN A 3 -4.69 -15.40 -7.66
C ASN A 3 -5.09 -14.65 -6.38
N ILE A 4 -6.12 -15.11 -5.67
CA ILE A 4 -6.60 -14.50 -4.42
C ILE A 4 -6.61 -15.58 -3.35
N ILE A 5 -5.84 -15.36 -2.29
CA ILE A 5 -5.76 -16.25 -1.14
C ILE A 5 -6.36 -15.54 0.07
N PHE A 6 -7.42 -16.11 0.64
CA PHE A 6 -8.00 -15.64 1.89
C PHE A 6 -7.34 -16.40 3.05
N THR A 7 -6.52 -15.71 3.83
CA THR A 7 -5.76 -16.30 4.94
C THR A 7 -6.60 -16.50 6.20
N GLY A 8 -7.80 -15.90 6.26
CA GLY A 8 -8.61 -15.83 7.47
C GLY A 8 -7.95 -14.98 8.55
N TRP A 9 -8.29 -15.25 9.82
CA TRP A 9 -7.60 -14.64 10.96
C TRP A 9 -6.26 -15.33 11.17
N ILE A 10 -5.19 -14.54 11.16
CA ILE A 10 -3.82 -15.00 11.33
C ILE A 10 -3.18 -14.39 12.57
N ASP A 11 -2.33 -15.16 13.22
CA ASP A 11 -1.52 -14.69 14.34
C ASP A 11 -0.30 -13.87 13.87
N LYS A 12 0.45 -13.35 14.84
CA LYS A 12 1.63 -12.52 14.60
C LYS A 12 2.73 -13.24 13.80
N LEU A 13 2.98 -14.52 14.06
CA LEU A 13 4.07 -15.24 13.37
C LEU A 13 3.69 -15.46 11.90
N LYS A 14 2.44 -15.85 11.64
CA LYS A 14 1.93 -15.97 10.27
C LYS A 14 1.96 -14.63 9.53
N LEU A 15 1.56 -13.54 10.18
CA LEU A 15 1.63 -12.20 9.60
C LEU A 15 3.08 -11.82 9.23
N LEU A 16 4.04 -12.05 10.12
CA LEU A 16 5.46 -11.76 9.83
C LEU A 16 6.00 -12.61 8.68
N SER A 17 5.60 -13.88 8.57
CA SER A 17 5.95 -14.73 7.44
C SER A 17 5.37 -14.18 6.13
N LEU A 18 4.11 -13.75 6.12
CA LEU A 18 3.50 -13.14 4.93
C LEU A 18 4.20 -11.85 4.52
N LEU A 19 4.48 -10.95 5.48
CA LEU A 19 5.18 -9.70 5.20
C LEU A 19 6.54 -9.93 4.52
N LYS A 20 7.26 -10.99 4.89
CA LYS A 20 8.55 -11.36 4.25
C LYS A 20 8.41 -11.93 2.83
N MET A 21 7.22 -12.45 2.49
CA MET A 21 6.94 -13.02 1.17
C MET A 21 6.29 -12.02 0.22
N CYS A 22 5.69 -10.96 0.76
CA CYS A 22 5.05 -9.91 0.00
C CYS A 22 6.07 -9.03 -0.72
N THR A 23 5.65 -8.48 -1.85
CA THR A 23 6.45 -7.55 -2.66
C THR A 23 6.02 -6.10 -2.45
N VAL A 24 4.74 -5.88 -2.14
CA VAL A 24 4.14 -4.56 -1.95
C VAL A 24 2.97 -4.67 -0.99
N GLY A 25 2.80 -3.68 -0.11
CA GLY A 25 1.64 -3.52 0.74
C GLY A 25 0.54 -2.73 0.05
N VAL A 26 -0.73 -3.11 0.25
CA VAL A 26 -1.88 -2.32 -0.23
C VAL A 26 -2.65 -1.81 0.98
N ALA A 27 -2.85 -0.50 1.04
CA ALA A 27 -3.54 0.17 2.13
C ALA A 27 -4.61 1.11 1.58
N ASN A 28 -5.87 0.69 1.66
CA ASN A 28 -6.99 1.44 1.11
C ASN A 28 -7.89 1.97 2.22
N SER A 29 -8.38 3.18 2.05
CA SER A 29 -9.51 3.70 2.83
C SER A 29 -10.81 3.25 2.16
N SER A 30 -11.71 2.60 2.92
CA SER A 30 -13.06 2.21 2.47
C SER A 30 -14.01 3.40 2.38
N HIS A 31 -13.62 4.55 2.95
CA HIS A 31 -14.33 5.82 2.81
C HIS A 31 -13.62 6.68 1.76
N SER A 32 -14.33 7.66 1.20
CA SER A 32 -13.73 8.62 0.27
C SER A 32 -12.40 9.07 0.84
N GLY A 33 -11.34 9.06 0.03
CA GLY A 33 -9.97 9.43 0.42
C GLY A 33 -9.82 10.88 0.89
N GLN A 34 -10.94 11.54 1.19
CA GLN A 34 -11.13 12.91 1.63
C GLN A 34 -11.62 13.00 3.07
N ARG A 35 -11.99 11.87 3.73
CA ARG A 35 -12.40 11.88 5.13
C ARG A 35 -11.21 12.32 6.00
N ARG A 36 -11.45 13.33 6.85
CA ARG A 36 -10.38 14.06 7.56
C ARG A 36 -9.47 13.14 8.39
N ASP A 37 -10.02 12.17 9.10
CA ASP A 37 -9.26 11.20 9.88
C ASP A 37 -8.38 10.29 9.01
N CYS A 38 -8.88 9.85 7.84
CA CYS A 38 -8.12 9.04 6.90
C CYS A 38 -6.95 9.81 6.28
N VAL A 39 -7.12 11.10 6.00
CA VAL A 39 -6.05 11.92 5.40
C VAL A 39 -5.03 12.46 6.42
N MET A 40 -5.38 12.54 7.70
CA MET A 40 -4.49 13.07 8.74
C MET A 40 -3.77 11.99 9.55
N SER A 41 -3.95 10.71 9.21
CA SER A 41 -3.34 9.60 9.95
C SER A 41 -2.62 8.63 9.04
N VAL A 42 -1.66 7.92 9.62
CA VAL A 42 -1.05 6.73 9.02
C VAL A 42 -1.55 5.54 9.79
N SER A 43 -2.19 4.59 9.11
CA SER A 43 -2.74 3.41 9.78
C SER A 43 -1.61 2.49 10.27
N ASN A 44 -1.88 1.72 11.33
CA ASN A 44 -0.91 0.76 11.85
C ASN A 44 -0.48 -0.26 10.79
N LYS A 45 -1.37 -0.63 9.85
CA LYS A 45 -1.02 -1.56 8.75
C LYS A 45 0.01 -0.97 7.80
N VAL A 46 -0.06 0.32 7.53
CA VAL A 46 0.95 0.99 6.71
C VAL A 46 2.30 0.99 7.43
N ALA A 47 2.31 1.27 8.73
CA ALA A 47 3.54 1.19 9.53
C ALA A 47 4.14 -0.22 9.56
N GLU A 48 3.32 -1.27 9.62
CA GLU A 48 3.78 -2.65 9.51
C GLU A 48 4.43 -2.95 8.15
N TYR A 49 3.83 -2.49 7.04
CA TYR A 49 4.40 -2.66 5.70
C TYR A 49 5.75 -1.97 5.56
N PHE A 50 5.85 -0.70 5.99
CA PHE A 50 7.13 0.02 5.96
C PHE A 50 8.18 -0.63 6.86
N SER A 51 7.79 -1.11 8.05
CA SER A 51 8.71 -1.81 8.96
C SER A 51 9.23 -3.12 8.37
N ALA A 52 8.49 -3.72 7.43
CA ALA A 52 8.91 -4.91 6.69
C ALA A 52 9.71 -4.57 5.42
N GLY A 53 10.01 -3.29 5.15
CA GLY A 53 10.70 -2.85 3.94
C GLY A 53 9.83 -2.92 2.67
N LEU A 54 8.50 -2.93 2.82
CA LEU A 54 7.58 -3.01 1.69
C LEU A 54 7.14 -1.61 1.26
N PRO A 55 7.20 -1.28 -0.05
CA PRO A 55 6.52 -0.10 -0.56
C PRO A 55 4.99 -0.25 -0.38
N VAL A 56 4.28 0.88 -0.33
CA VAL A 56 2.83 0.89 -0.12
C VAL A 56 2.08 1.52 -1.29
N ILE A 57 1.04 0.85 -1.77
CA ILE A 57 0.06 1.40 -2.72
C ILE A 57 -1.21 1.82 -1.95
N THR A 58 -1.69 3.04 -2.18
CA THR A 58 -2.88 3.57 -1.50
C THR A 58 -3.75 4.44 -2.39
N ASN A 59 -5.06 4.51 -2.10
CA ASN A 59 -5.98 5.47 -2.73
C ASN A 59 -5.97 6.85 -2.05
N LEU A 60 -5.20 7.03 -0.97
CA LEU A 60 -5.13 8.32 -0.30
C LEU A 60 -4.44 9.36 -1.19
N PRO A 61 -4.95 10.60 -1.24
CA PRO A 61 -4.38 11.64 -2.09
C PRO A 61 -2.97 12.00 -1.61
N ILE A 62 -2.14 12.51 -2.53
CA ILE A 62 -0.78 12.97 -2.23
C ILE A 62 -0.73 14.05 -1.13
N THR A 63 -1.84 14.76 -0.91
CA THR A 63 -1.99 15.79 0.12
C THR A 63 -2.27 15.23 1.52
N SER A 64 -2.57 13.94 1.65
CA SER A 64 -2.71 13.25 2.93
C SER A 64 -1.36 13.08 3.62
N GLU A 65 -1.36 12.82 4.92
CA GLU A 65 -0.16 12.53 5.72
C GLU A 65 0.62 11.35 5.14
N LEU A 66 -0.08 10.26 4.78
CA LEU A 66 0.57 9.12 4.13
C LEU A 66 1.07 9.47 2.73
N GLY A 67 0.26 10.15 1.92
CA GLY A 67 0.64 10.54 0.55
C GLY A 67 1.90 11.41 0.52
N LYS A 68 2.01 12.37 1.44
CA LYS A 68 3.22 13.19 1.61
C LYS A 68 4.43 12.34 1.94
N LYS A 69 4.33 11.46 2.95
CA LYS A 69 5.43 10.56 3.34
C LYS A 69 5.87 9.66 2.19
N ILE A 70 4.92 9.11 1.44
CA ILE A 70 5.19 8.32 0.24
C ILE A 70 5.97 9.15 -0.78
N SER A 71 5.53 10.38 -1.07
CA SER A 71 6.18 11.27 -2.02
C SER A 71 7.60 11.67 -1.61
N GLU A 72 7.77 12.01 -0.33
CA GLU A 72 9.03 12.52 0.23
C GLU A 72 10.10 11.43 0.28
N ASN A 73 9.71 10.22 0.68
CA ASN A 73 10.63 9.11 0.89
C ASN A 73 10.69 8.14 -0.29
N ARG A 74 9.85 8.33 -1.32
CA ARG A 74 9.72 7.44 -2.49
C ARG A 74 9.42 5.98 -2.11
N CYS A 75 8.70 5.77 -1.00
CA CYS A 75 8.43 4.46 -0.43
C CYS A 75 7.05 3.90 -0.82
N GLY A 76 6.49 4.29 -1.96
CA GLY A 76 5.17 3.83 -2.38
C GLY A 76 4.53 4.64 -3.50
N PHE A 77 3.23 4.43 -3.69
CA PHE A 77 2.45 4.99 -4.80
C PHE A 77 1.04 5.37 -4.35
N CYS A 78 0.55 6.51 -4.81
CA CYS A 78 -0.83 6.95 -4.62
C CYS A 78 -1.59 6.78 -5.94
N TYR A 79 -2.63 5.95 -5.96
CA TYR A 79 -3.52 5.85 -7.11
C TYR A 79 -4.78 6.69 -6.89
N ARG A 80 -5.43 7.08 -8.00
CA ARG A 80 -6.62 7.92 -7.94
C ARG A 80 -7.85 7.10 -7.55
N GLU A 81 -8.59 7.60 -6.56
CA GLU A 81 -9.87 7.02 -6.18
C GLU A 81 -10.84 6.99 -7.36
N ASN A 82 -11.61 5.90 -7.49
CA ASN A 82 -12.52 5.62 -8.60
C ASN A 82 -11.86 5.55 -10.00
N ASP A 83 -10.54 5.44 -10.07
CA ASP A 83 -9.80 5.24 -11.32
C ASP A 83 -8.97 3.95 -11.25
N GLY A 84 -9.60 2.84 -11.63
CA GLY A 84 -8.93 1.54 -11.68
C GLY A 84 -7.73 1.51 -12.64
N ASN A 85 -7.72 2.33 -13.68
CA ASN A 85 -6.60 2.40 -14.62
C ASN A 85 -5.35 2.99 -13.95
N SER A 86 -5.52 3.93 -13.01
CA SER A 86 -4.40 4.46 -12.22
C SER A 86 -3.70 3.36 -11.43
N LEU A 87 -4.46 2.45 -10.82
CA LEU A 87 -3.90 1.31 -10.08
C LEU A 87 -3.23 0.30 -11.02
N ILE A 88 -3.88 -0.03 -12.15
CA ILE A 88 -3.33 -0.96 -13.14
C ILE A 88 -1.96 -0.49 -13.64
N ARG A 89 -1.81 0.81 -13.94
CA ARG A 89 -0.53 1.38 -14.38
C ARG A 89 0.57 1.18 -13.35
N ILE A 90 0.30 1.45 -12.08
CA ILE A 90 1.26 1.24 -10.99
C ILE A 90 1.66 -0.23 -10.90
N ILE A 91 0.70 -1.16 -10.96
CA ILE A 91 0.98 -2.60 -10.89
C ILE A 91 1.83 -3.05 -12.08
N GLU A 92 1.51 -2.63 -13.30
CA GLU A 92 2.31 -2.95 -14.49
C GLU A 92 3.71 -2.33 -14.41
N GLU A 93 3.85 -1.12 -13.87
CA GLU A 93 5.15 -0.48 -13.69
C GLU A 93 6.02 -1.25 -12.70
N LEU A 94 5.47 -1.62 -11.54
CA LEU A 94 6.16 -2.43 -10.54
C LEU A 94 6.56 -3.81 -11.05
N LYS A 95 5.69 -4.45 -11.84
CA LYS A 95 5.97 -5.74 -12.47
C LYS A 95 7.15 -5.66 -13.44
N ASN A 96 7.26 -4.56 -14.19
CA ASN A 96 8.28 -4.38 -15.22
C ASN A 96 9.57 -3.71 -14.69
N ASN A 97 9.54 -3.10 -13.50
CA ASN A 97 10.67 -2.38 -12.93
C ASN A 97 10.85 -2.69 -11.43
N HIS A 98 11.64 -3.73 -11.14
CA HIS A 98 11.85 -4.18 -9.76
C HIS A 98 12.64 -3.20 -8.89
N GLN A 99 13.37 -2.24 -9.46
CA GLN A 99 14.06 -1.20 -8.68
C GLN A 99 13.09 -0.32 -7.91
N LEU A 100 11.86 -0.17 -8.39
CA LEU A 100 10.80 0.58 -7.72
C LEU A 100 10.25 -0.12 -6.47
N LEU A 101 10.67 -1.37 -6.23
CA LEU A 101 10.30 -2.15 -5.04
C LEU A 101 11.32 -2.01 -3.91
N GLU A 102 12.48 -1.41 -4.18
CA GLU A 102 13.52 -1.15 -3.19
C GLU A 102 13.16 0.14 -2.44
N ALA A 103 12.56 -0.01 -1.25
CA ALA A 103 12.16 1.08 -0.36
C ALA A 103 13.27 1.49 0.62
#